data_AF-A0A3R6RLJ3-F1
#
_entry.id   AF-A0A3R6RLJ3-F1
#
_cell.length_a   1.000
_cell.length_b   1.000
_cell.length_c   1.000
_cell.angle_alpha   90.00
_cell.angle_beta   90.00
_cell.angle_gamma   90.00
#
_symmetry.space_group_name_H-M   'P 1'
#
loop_
_entity.id
_entity.type
_entity.pdbx_description
1 polymer ?
#
loop_
_entity_poly.entity_id
_entity_poly.type
_entity_poly.pdbx_seq_one_letter_code
_entity_poly.pdbx_strand_id
1 'polypeptide(L)'
;MAGITPYEIETKLRVKSAQSKISQMKEGKTKGGKEKTLPSDILSAVCISRDDVNADYILTGRGEPLKTPTVTRINHPKGVEKLIPNQDVLLYDISAAANLRTLLGDKTQNIIGKISLPNIPKCDGAVYVKGDSMYPLLKAGDIVAYKEIHNFENVVKGEMYLVSFEMEGDEYLTVKYVNKSDKPGHIKLVSYNPHHDPMDIPVVSINAMALIKVSIRMNTMS
;
A
#
# COMPACT_ATOMS: atom_id res chain seq x y z
N MET A 1 17.26 28.07 -3.49
CA MET A 1 16.02 27.82 -2.73
C MET A 1 15.35 29.16 -2.48
N ALA A 2 14.10 29.33 -2.91
CA ALA A 2 13.36 30.57 -2.64
C ALA A 2 12.88 30.55 -1.18
N GLY A 3 13.21 31.58 -0.40
CA GLY A 3 12.67 31.75 0.95
C GLY A 3 11.18 32.10 0.90
N ILE A 4 10.43 31.78 1.97
CA ILE A 4 9.03 32.19 2.09
C ILE A 4 8.94 33.72 2.22
N THR A 5 8.12 34.35 1.39
CA THR A 5 7.96 35.81 1.42
C THR A 5 6.97 36.23 2.51
N PRO A 6 7.07 37.47 3.06
CA PRO A 6 6.08 37.98 4.00
C PRO A 6 4.64 37.93 3.47
N TYR A 7 4.45 38.15 2.16
CA TYR A 7 3.16 38.04 1.51
C TYR A 7 2.57 36.62 1.58
N GLU A 8 3.41 35.60 1.39
CA GLU A 8 2.99 34.20 1.49
C GLU A 8 2.66 33.81 2.94
N ILE A 9 3.37 34.36 3.92
CA ILE A 9 3.07 34.16 5.34
C ILE A 9 1.66 34.71 5.67
N GLU A 10 1.30 35.88 5.14
CA GLU A 10 -0.01 36.49 5.38
C GLU A 10 -1.15 35.75 4.68
N THR A 11 -0.95 35.38 3.41
CA THR A 11 -2.00 34.80 2.57
C THR A 11 -2.18 33.29 2.74
N LYS A 12 -1.10 32.53 2.82
CA LYS A 12 -1.14 31.06 2.92
C LYS A 12 -1.22 30.56 4.36
N LEU A 13 -0.52 31.23 5.27
CA LEU A 13 -0.41 30.82 6.68
C LEU A 13 -1.26 31.68 7.62
N ARG A 14 -2.01 32.65 7.08
CA ARG A 14 -3.00 33.49 7.80
C ARG A 14 -2.41 34.28 8.98
N VAL A 15 -1.10 34.56 8.97
CA VAL A 15 -0.47 35.38 10.01
C VAL A 15 -0.64 36.85 9.66
N LYS A 16 -1.30 37.64 10.51
CA LYS A 16 -1.56 39.06 10.22
C LYS A 16 -0.28 39.91 10.32
N SER A 17 -0.13 40.83 9.37
CA SER A 17 0.88 41.91 9.37
C SER A 17 2.33 41.40 9.46
N ALA A 18 2.62 40.25 8.83
CA ALA A 18 3.93 39.63 8.84
C ALA A 18 5.02 40.57 8.30
N GLN A 19 4.72 41.36 7.26
CA GLN A 19 5.69 42.32 6.71
C GLN A 19 6.09 43.38 7.75
N SER A 20 5.13 43.92 8.50
CA SER A 20 5.39 44.91 9.54
C SER A 20 6.16 44.30 10.71
N LYS A 21 5.76 43.10 11.17
CA LYS A 21 6.45 42.36 12.25
C LYS A 21 7.91 42.07 11.91
N ILE A 22 8.19 41.61 10.69
CA ILE A 22 9.56 41.31 10.24
C ILE A 22 10.39 42.61 10.10
N SER A 23 9.79 43.68 9.58
CA SER A 23 10.48 44.98 9.45
C SER A 23 10.91 45.53 10.81
N GLN A 24 10.03 45.40 11.82
CA GLN A 24 10.32 45.84 13.19
C GLN A 24 11.46 45.04 13.86
N MET A 25 11.76 43.83 13.38
CA MET A 25 12.85 42.99 13.91
C MET A 25 14.24 43.34 13.36
N LYS A 26 14.34 44.14 12.28
CA LYS A 26 15.63 44.50 11.67
C LYS A 26 16.55 45.30 12.60
N GLU A 27 15.96 46.04 13.54
CA GLU A 27 16.67 46.73 14.60
C GLU A 27 16.59 45.87 15.86
N GLY A 28 17.70 45.23 16.27
CA GLY A 28 17.72 44.20 17.32
C GLY A 28 17.28 44.65 18.73
N LYS A 29 17.03 45.94 18.95
CA LYS A 29 16.57 46.49 20.23
C LYS A 29 15.29 47.30 20.07
N THR A 30 14.43 47.25 21.09
CA THR A 30 13.28 48.13 21.25
C THR A 30 13.74 49.56 21.55
N LYS A 31 12.85 50.56 21.40
CA LYS A 31 13.12 51.96 21.79
C LYS A 31 13.58 52.11 23.26
N GLY A 32 13.26 51.14 24.12
CA GLY A 32 13.69 51.07 25.52
C GLY A 32 14.93 50.19 25.76
N GLY A 33 15.70 49.83 24.73
CA GLY A 33 16.97 49.11 24.85
C GLY A 33 16.86 47.59 25.11
N LYS A 34 15.66 47.05 25.33
CA LYS A 34 15.43 45.60 25.46
C LYS A 34 15.56 44.89 24.13
N GLU A 35 16.11 43.69 24.13
CA GLU A 35 16.16 42.81 22.95
C GLU A 35 14.75 42.52 22.43
N LYS A 36 14.59 42.57 21.11
CA LYS A 36 13.31 42.19 20.48
C LYS A 36 13.24 40.68 20.37
N THR A 37 12.19 40.09 20.93
CA THR A 37 11.86 38.68 20.74
C THR A 37 11.11 38.47 19.44
N LEU A 38 11.47 37.41 18.71
CA LEU A 38 10.77 37.00 17.50
C LEU A 38 9.32 36.64 17.83
N PRO A 39 8.32 37.18 17.10
CA PRO A 39 6.93 36.78 17.28
C PRO A 39 6.74 35.28 17.01
N SER A 40 6.08 34.59 17.94
CA SER A 40 5.90 33.13 17.89
C SER A 40 5.11 32.64 16.68
N ASP A 41 4.20 33.47 16.17
CA ASP A 41 3.41 33.21 14.97
C ASP A 41 4.26 33.25 13.68
N ILE A 42 5.22 34.15 13.59
CA ILE A 42 6.19 34.22 12.49
C ILE A 42 7.13 33.02 12.54
N LEU A 43 7.63 32.66 13.73
CA LEU A 43 8.47 31.48 13.90
C LEU A 43 7.75 30.20 13.48
N SER A 44 6.50 30.04 13.92
CA SER A 44 5.65 28.91 13.55
C SER A 44 5.45 28.84 12.04
N ALA A 45 5.17 29.98 11.39
CA ALA A 45 5.01 30.05 9.95
C ALA A 45 6.27 29.62 9.18
N VAL A 46 7.45 30.05 9.63
CA VAL A 46 8.73 29.64 9.03
C VAL A 46 8.93 28.12 9.18
N CYS A 47 8.70 27.57 10.38
CA CYS A 47 8.89 26.14 10.63
C CYS A 47 7.91 25.26 9.84
N ILE A 48 6.67 25.72 9.63
CA ILE A 48 5.68 25.03 8.79
C ILE A 48 6.07 25.07 7.31
N SER A 49 6.64 26.18 6.84
CA SER A 49 7.04 26.34 5.44
C SER A 49 8.33 25.58 5.08
N ARG A 50 9.16 25.26 6.08
CA ARG A 50 10.53 24.76 5.93
C ARG A 50 10.78 23.62 6.90
N ASP A 51 10.40 22.41 6.48
CA ASP A 51 10.60 21.20 7.29
C ASP A 51 12.08 20.90 7.57
N ASP A 52 13.00 21.42 6.74
CA ASP A 52 14.45 21.29 6.86
C ASP A 52 15.06 22.19 7.93
N VAL A 53 14.31 23.14 8.48
CA VAL A 53 14.79 24.07 9.52
C VAL A 53 14.61 23.45 10.92
N ASN A 54 15.66 23.56 11.75
CA ASN A 54 15.61 23.11 13.13
C ASN A 54 15.04 24.20 14.06
N ALA A 55 13.82 24.01 14.55
CA ALA A 55 13.16 24.96 15.45
C ALA A 55 13.87 25.11 16.81
N ASP A 56 14.48 24.03 17.33
CA ASP A 56 15.21 24.06 18.60
C ASP A 56 16.47 24.93 18.51
N TYR A 57 17.13 24.93 17.35
CA TYR A 57 18.24 25.83 17.08
C TYR A 57 17.77 27.29 17.08
N ILE A 58 16.66 27.61 16.43
CA ILE A 58 16.14 28.99 16.38
C ILE A 58 15.75 29.48 17.78
N LEU A 59 15.13 28.61 18.59
CA LEU A 59 14.62 28.97 19.91
C LEU A 59 15.70 29.00 20.99
N THR A 60 16.69 28.11 20.92
CA THR A 60 17.62 27.86 22.03
C THR A 60 19.09 27.99 21.66
N GLY A 61 19.41 28.11 20.37
CA GLY A 61 20.78 28.09 19.85
C GLY A 61 21.48 26.73 19.92
N ARG A 62 20.74 25.66 20.27
CA ARG A 62 21.29 24.30 20.41
C ARG A 62 21.04 23.44 19.18
N GLY A 63 22.02 22.64 18.80
CA GLY A 63 21.97 21.75 17.63
C GLY A 63 22.39 22.46 16.34
N GLU A 64 22.10 21.83 15.20
CA GLU A 64 22.42 22.38 13.88
C GLU A 64 21.27 23.23 13.32
N PRO A 65 21.54 24.32 12.57
CA PRO A 65 20.51 25.21 12.01
C PRO A 65 19.54 24.51 11.05
N LEU A 66 20.05 23.51 10.34
CA LEU A 66 19.27 22.66 9.44
C LEU A 66 19.18 21.27 10.06
N LYS A 67 18.00 20.66 9.93
CA LYS A 67 17.86 19.24 10.22
C LYS A 67 18.70 18.49 9.20
N THR A 68 19.69 17.74 9.66
CA THR A 68 20.26 16.67 8.84
C THR A 68 19.10 15.76 8.43
N PRO A 69 18.97 15.38 7.16
CA PRO A 69 17.96 14.41 6.74
C PRO A 69 18.34 13.04 7.32
N THR A 70 18.08 12.84 8.60
CA THR A 70 17.93 11.51 9.15
C THR A 70 16.79 10.90 8.36
N VAL A 71 17.09 9.86 7.59
CA VAL A 71 16.10 8.94 7.04
C VAL A 71 15.47 8.22 8.24
N THR A 72 14.69 8.93 9.03
CA THR A 72 13.66 8.33 9.87
C THR A 72 12.70 7.74 8.87
N ARG A 73 12.77 6.41 8.71
CA ARG A 73 11.73 5.64 8.03
C ARG A 73 10.39 6.06 8.62
N ILE A 74 9.67 6.97 7.97
CA ILE A 74 8.23 7.17 8.19
C ILE A 74 7.51 6.02 7.47
N ASN A 75 7.93 4.79 7.79
CA ASN A 75 7.22 3.57 7.50
C ASN A 75 7.13 2.89 8.86
N HIS A 76 6.16 3.32 9.66
CA HIS A 76 5.40 2.31 10.36
C HIS A 76 4.61 1.61 9.24
N PRO A 77 5.02 0.41 8.76
CA PRO A 77 4.09 -0.38 7.96
C PRO A 77 2.81 -0.46 8.77
N LYS A 78 1.68 -0.09 8.16
CA LYS A 78 0.36 -0.22 8.78
C LYS A 78 0.15 -1.71 9.06
N GLY A 79 0.54 -2.14 10.25
CA GLY A 79 0.54 -3.52 10.71
C GLY A 79 1.68 -4.35 10.11
N VAL A 80 2.58 -4.84 10.96
CA VAL A 80 3.18 -6.16 10.69
C VAL A 80 2.01 -7.12 10.60
N GLU A 81 1.85 -7.81 9.47
CA GLU A 81 0.75 -8.74 9.27
C GLU A 81 0.78 -9.79 10.38
N LYS A 82 -0.28 -9.83 11.21
CA LYS A 82 -0.32 -10.70 12.38
C LYS A 82 -0.41 -12.15 11.92
N LEU A 83 0.61 -12.94 12.28
CA LEU A 83 0.58 -14.39 12.10
C LEU A 83 -0.41 -15.02 13.10
N ILE A 84 -1.20 -15.96 12.61
CA ILE A 84 -2.15 -16.72 13.43
C ILE A 84 -1.46 -18.04 13.84
N PRO A 85 -1.33 -18.34 15.14
CA PRO A 85 -0.60 -19.50 15.62
C PRO A 85 -1.10 -20.84 15.08
N ASN A 86 -2.41 -20.98 14.90
CA ASN A 86 -3.04 -22.09 14.20
C ASN A 86 -4.30 -21.60 13.51
N GLN A 87 -4.38 -21.77 12.19
CA GLN A 87 -5.52 -21.34 11.39
C GLN A 87 -6.04 -22.49 10.55
N ASP A 88 -7.35 -22.71 10.65
CA ASP A 88 -8.08 -23.59 9.76
C ASP A 88 -8.54 -22.81 8.52
N VAL A 89 -8.11 -23.24 7.35
CA VAL A 89 -8.46 -22.66 6.06
C VAL A 89 -9.32 -23.65 5.28
N LEU A 90 -10.51 -23.21 4.85
CA LEU A 90 -11.40 -24.03 4.04
C LEU A 90 -10.82 -24.20 2.63
N LEU A 91 -10.81 -25.44 2.14
CA LEU A 91 -10.40 -25.79 0.79
C LEU A 91 -11.65 -25.92 -0.08
N TYR A 92 -11.70 -25.14 -1.14
CA TYR A 92 -12.82 -25.09 -2.08
C TYR A 92 -12.48 -25.80 -3.38
N ASP A 93 -13.46 -26.50 -3.94
CA ASP A 93 -13.38 -27.00 -5.31
C ASP A 93 -13.91 -25.97 -6.29
N ILE A 94 -13.00 -25.38 -7.06
CA ILE A 94 -13.35 -24.45 -8.13
C ILE A 94 -13.89 -25.17 -9.39
N SER A 95 -13.83 -26.49 -9.46
CA SER A 95 -14.48 -27.25 -10.54
C SER A 95 -16.00 -27.31 -10.34
N ALA A 96 -16.44 -27.34 -9.09
CA ALA A 96 -17.83 -27.39 -8.71
C ALA A 96 -18.49 -26.00 -8.73
N ALA A 97 -17.72 -24.95 -8.45
CA ALA A 97 -18.17 -23.57 -8.58
C ALA A 97 -17.99 -23.08 -10.02
N ALA A 98 -19.08 -22.59 -10.65
CA ALA A 98 -19.01 -22.00 -11.99
C ALA A 98 -18.05 -20.80 -12.07
N ASN A 99 -17.80 -20.10 -10.95
CA ASN A 99 -16.87 -18.98 -10.85
C ASN A 99 -16.46 -18.62 -9.40
N LEU A 100 -15.47 -17.72 -9.25
CA LEU A 100 -15.00 -17.25 -7.94
C LEU A 100 -16.09 -16.50 -7.17
N ARG A 101 -16.96 -15.76 -7.85
CA ARG A 101 -18.04 -15.02 -7.19
C ARG A 101 -19.06 -15.96 -6.53
N THR A 102 -19.37 -17.09 -7.16
CA THR A 102 -20.22 -18.17 -6.65
C THR A 102 -19.49 -18.93 -5.54
N LEU A 103 -18.19 -19.16 -5.70
CA LEU A 103 -17.34 -19.77 -4.66
C LEU A 103 -17.26 -18.92 -3.39
N LEU A 104 -17.19 -17.59 -3.54
CA LEU A 104 -17.15 -16.64 -2.43
C LEU A 104 -18.54 -16.27 -1.88
N GLY A 105 -19.60 -16.43 -2.68
CA GLY A 105 -20.98 -16.09 -2.32
C GLY A 105 -21.73 -17.21 -1.59
N ASP A 106 -21.67 -18.44 -2.11
CA ASP A 106 -22.32 -19.63 -1.53
C ASP A 106 -21.27 -20.57 -0.91
N LYS A 107 -20.68 -20.10 0.18
CA LYS A 107 -19.48 -20.68 0.80
C LYS A 107 -19.65 -22.12 1.33
N THR A 108 -20.86 -22.68 1.41
CA THR A 108 -21.07 -24.00 2.03
C THR A 108 -21.12 -25.17 1.05
N GLN A 109 -21.52 -24.96 -0.20
CA GLN A 109 -21.74 -26.05 -1.17
C GLN A 109 -20.47 -26.52 -1.88
N ASN A 110 -19.40 -25.72 -1.85
CA ASN A 110 -18.16 -25.98 -2.60
C ASN A 110 -16.96 -26.36 -1.71
N ILE A 111 -17.18 -26.60 -0.41
CA ILE A 111 -16.12 -26.98 0.52
C ILE A 111 -15.82 -28.47 0.32
N ILE A 112 -14.57 -28.79 0.01
CA ILE A 112 -14.08 -30.17 -0.12
C ILE A 112 -13.17 -30.59 1.03
N GLY A 113 -12.74 -29.64 1.86
CA GLY A 113 -11.90 -29.96 3.01
C GLY A 113 -11.48 -28.75 3.81
N LYS A 114 -10.54 -28.99 4.74
CA LYS A 114 -9.98 -27.98 5.63
C LYS A 114 -8.50 -28.27 5.84
N ILE A 115 -7.68 -27.24 5.77
CA ILE A 115 -6.23 -27.32 5.97
C ILE A 115 -5.90 -26.53 7.23
N SER A 116 -5.26 -27.17 8.20
CA SER A 116 -4.81 -26.51 9.43
C SER A 116 -3.33 -26.16 9.29
N LEU A 117 -2.99 -24.87 9.36
CA LEU A 117 -1.62 -24.38 9.22
C LEU A 117 -1.24 -23.48 10.40
N PRO A 118 -0.06 -23.72 11.01
CA PRO A 118 0.45 -22.85 12.05
C PRO A 118 1.19 -21.64 11.50
N ASN A 119 1.17 -20.54 12.24
CA ASN A 119 1.98 -19.33 12.02
C ASN A 119 1.86 -18.70 10.61
N ILE A 120 0.68 -18.76 10.00
CA ILE A 120 0.42 -18.12 8.70
C ILE A 120 -0.36 -16.81 8.87
N PRO A 121 -0.27 -15.86 7.91
CA PRO A 121 -1.19 -14.74 7.81
C PRO A 121 -2.66 -15.19 7.76
N LYS A 122 -3.60 -14.29 8.07
CA LYS A 122 -5.02 -14.59 7.92
C LYS A 122 -5.34 -14.93 6.46
N CYS A 123 -6.01 -16.06 6.25
CA CYS A 123 -6.51 -16.51 4.95
C CYS A 123 -8.03 -16.69 5.05
N ASP A 124 -8.74 -16.35 3.98
CA ASP A 124 -10.20 -16.51 3.89
C ASP A 124 -10.60 -17.81 3.21
N GLY A 125 -9.69 -18.43 2.45
CA GLY A 125 -9.92 -19.69 1.77
C GLY A 125 -8.67 -20.23 1.07
N ALA A 126 -8.80 -21.44 0.53
CA ALA A 126 -7.79 -22.08 -0.29
C ALA A 126 -8.40 -22.77 -1.50
N VAL A 127 -7.63 -22.87 -2.59
CA VAL A 127 -8.04 -23.50 -3.85
C VAL A 127 -6.87 -24.20 -4.52
N TYR A 128 -7.18 -25.17 -5.40
CA TYR A 128 -6.17 -25.77 -6.28
C TYR A 128 -5.78 -24.84 -7.42
N VAL A 129 -4.49 -24.80 -7.73
CA VAL A 129 -3.92 -24.14 -8.90
C VAL A 129 -4.23 -24.98 -10.13
N LYS A 130 -4.73 -24.31 -11.18
CA LYS A 130 -4.96 -24.88 -12.51
C LYS A 130 -4.08 -24.20 -13.55
N GLY A 131 -3.69 -24.95 -14.58
CA GLY A 131 -2.85 -24.47 -15.67
C GLY A 131 -1.36 -24.38 -15.33
N ASP A 132 -0.59 -23.86 -16.28
CA ASP A 132 0.87 -23.84 -16.30
C ASP A 132 1.45 -22.41 -16.28
N SER A 133 0.60 -21.39 -16.22
CA SER A 133 1.05 -20.00 -16.37
C SER A 133 1.92 -19.49 -15.21
N MET A 134 1.89 -20.18 -14.07
CA MET A 134 2.77 -19.91 -12.94
C MET A 134 3.88 -20.96 -12.78
N TYR A 135 4.01 -21.90 -13.72
CA TYR A 135 5.05 -22.93 -13.70
C TYR A 135 6.45 -22.33 -13.91
N PRO A 136 7.50 -22.84 -13.23
CA PRO A 136 7.50 -23.91 -12.22
C PRO A 136 7.17 -23.48 -10.78
N LEU A 137 6.97 -22.18 -10.53
CA LEU A 137 6.74 -21.63 -9.19
C LEU A 137 5.50 -22.27 -8.54
N LEU A 138 4.37 -22.24 -9.25
CA LEU A 138 3.16 -22.98 -8.90
C LEU A 138 2.85 -23.98 -10.02
N LYS A 139 2.61 -25.23 -9.63
CA LYS A 139 2.26 -26.34 -10.51
C LYS A 139 0.77 -26.61 -10.42
N ALA A 140 0.19 -27.10 -11.50
CA ALA A 140 -1.18 -27.64 -11.44
C ALA A 140 -1.28 -28.70 -10.34
N GLY A 141 -2.30 -28.58 -9.50
CA GLY A 141 -2.49 -29.44 -8.32
C GLY A 141 -1.87 -28.90 -7.03
N ASP A 142 -1.03 -27.86 -7.07
CA ASP A 142 -0.67 -27.12 -5.86
C ASP A 142 -1.92 -26.49 -5.24
N ILE A 143 -1.89 -26.23 -3.94
CA ILE A 143 -2.94 -25.49 -3.24
C ILE A 143 -2.40 -24.10 -2.90
N VAL A 144 -3.20 -23.07 -3.14
CA VAL A 144 -2.91 -21.71 -2.68
C VAL A 144 -3.96 -21.24 -1.68
N ALA A 145 -3.52 -20.69 -0.55
CA ALA A 145 -4.38 -20.00 0.40
C ALA A 145 -4.32 -18.49 0.15
N TYR A 146 -5.48 -17.85 0.25
CA TYR A 146 -5.65 -16.45 -0.16
C TYR A 146 -6.38 -15.62 0.89
N LYS A 147 -6.20 -14.30 0.80
CA LYS A 147 -6.96 -13.28 1.51
C LYS A 147 -7.73 -12.44 0.50
N GLU A 148 -9.06 -12.43 0.58
CA GLU A 148 -9.93 -11.58 -0.25
C GLU A 148 -9.55 -10.10 -0.07
N ILE A 149 -9.55 -9.36 -1.17
CA ILE A 149 -9.41 -7.90 -1.17
C ILE A 149 -10.64 -7.27 -1.81
N HIS A 150 -11.05 -6.12 -1.30
CA HIS A 150 -12.25 -5.41 -1.79
C HIS A 150 -11.93 -4.10 -2.50
N ASN A 151 -10.65 -3.67 -2.50
CA ASN A 151 -10.21 -2.46 -3.16
C ASN A 151 -9.15 -2.79 -4.23
N PHE A 152 -9.61 -2.91 -5.47
CA PHE A 152 -8.76 -3.31 -6.62
C PHE A 152 -7.82 -2.19 -7.09
N GLU A 153 -8.11 -0.93 -6.75
CA GLU A 153 -7.25 0.22 -7.07
C GLU A 153 -5.97 0.25 -6.23
N ASN A 154 -5.97 -0.43 -5.07
CA ASN A 154 -4.86 -0.45 -4.11
C ASN A 154 -4.15 -1.81 -4.05
N VAL A 155 -4.03 -2.49 -5.19
CA VAL A 155 -3.25 -3.74 -5.29
C VAL A 155 -1.76 -3.48 -5.07
N VAL A 156 -1.11 -4.39 -4.35
CA VAL A 156 0.33 -4.36 -4.12
C VAL A 156 1.01 -4.93 -5.35
N LYS A 157 1.79 -4.10 -6.04
CA LYS A 157 2.42 -4.46 -7.29
C LYS A 157 3.48 -5.54 -7.08
N GLY A 158 3.52 -6.51 -7.99
CA GLY A 158 4.47 -7.61 -7.96
C GLY A 158 4.08 -8.74 -7.01
N GLU A 159 2.94 -8.65 -6.33
CA GLU A 159 2.38 -9.74 -5.54
C GLU A 159 1.49 -10.65 -6.38
N MET A 160 1.35 -11.90 -5.94
CA MET A 160 0.48 -12.89 -6.60
C MET A 160 -0.96 -12.76 -6.11
N TYR A 161 -1.90 -12.74 -7.05
CA TYR A 161 -3.32 -12.72 -6.77
C TYR A 161 -4.03 -13.86 -7.48
N LEU A 162 -5.06 -14.40 -6.83
CA LEU A 162 -6.16 -15.07 -7.49
C LEU A 162 -7.07 -13.99 -8.07
N VAL A 163 -7.28 -14.00 -9.38
CA VAL A 163 -8.04 -12.98 -10.11
C VAL A 163 -9.16 -13.66 -10.88
N SER A 164 -10.39 -13.20 -10.63
CA SER A 164 -11.58 -13.56 -11.39
C SER A 164 -12.03 -12.35 -12.20
N PHE A 165 -12.19 -12.53 -13.51
CA PHE A 165 -12.58 -11.46 -14.41
C PHE A 165 -13.36 -12.00 -15.60
N GLU A 166 -14.16 -11.14 -16.21
CA GLU A 166 -14.87 -11.43 -17.44
C GLU A 166 -14.08 -10.90 -18.65
N MET A 167 -14.03 -11.67 -19.73
CA MET A 167 -13.50 -11.25 -21.01
C MET A 167 -14.32 -11.91 -22.13
N GLU A 168 -14.84 -11.10 -23.05
CA GLU A 168 -15.62 -11.57 -24.21
C GLU A 168 -16.86 -12.42 -23.84
N GLY A 169 -17.44 -12.19 -22.66
CA GLY A 169 -18.58 -12.94 -22.13
C GLY A 169 -18.21 -14.24 -21.43
N ASP A 170 -16.93 -14.62 -21.45
CA ASP A 170 -16.40 -15.76 -20.71
C ASP A 170 -15.80 -15.31 -19.37
N GLU A 171 -15.96 -16.14 -18.35
CA GLU A 171 -15.41 -15.89 -17.03
C GLU A 171 -14.11 -16.67 -16.81
N TYR A 172 -13.07 -15.95 -16.41
CA TYR A 172 -11.74 -16.48 -16.19
C TYR A 172 -11.40 -16.46 -14.71
N LEU A 173 -10.67 -17.49 -14.26
CA LEU A 173 -10.06 -17.55 -12.94
C LEU A 173 -8.61 -17.97 -13.07
N THR A 174 -7.69 -17.15 -12.56
CA THR A 174 -6.26 -17.39 -12.73
C THR A 174 -5.45 -16.89 -11.54
N VAL A 175 -4.27 -17.47 -11.34
CA VAL A 175 -3.26 -16.95 -10.41
C VAL A 175 -2.19 -16.25 -11.22
N LYS A 176 -1.95 -14.97 -10.95
CA LYS A 176 -0.99 -14.12 -11.67
C LYS A 176 -0.31 -13.15 -10.72
N TYR A 177 0.86 -12.67 -11.10
CA TYR A 177 1.37 -11.42 -10.55
C TYR A 177 0.52 -10.26 -11.05
N VAL A 178 0.17 -9.34 -10.15
CA VAL A 178 -0.55 -8.12 -10.52
C VAL A 178 0.41 -6.94 -10.50
N ASN A 179 0.50 -6.27 -11.63
CA ASN A 179 1.34 -5.11 -11.84
C ASN A 179 0.54 -3.90 -12.31
N LYS A 180 1.18 -2.72 -12.23
CA LYS A 180 0.62 -1.51 -12.82
C LYS A 180 0.53 -1.66 -14.33
N SER A 181 -0.62 -1.37 -14.92
CA SER A 181 -0.74 -1.15 -16.36
C SER A 181 -0.29 0.26 -16.73
N ASP A 182 0.20 0.39 -17.95
CA ASP A 182 0.44 1.69 -18.59
C ASP A 182 -0.86 2.28 -19.16
N LYS A 183 -1.91 1.45 -19.30
CA LYS A 183 -3.25 1.85 -19.74
C LYS A 183 -4.07 2.37 -18.54
N PRO A 184 -4.73 3.53 -18.65
CA PRO A 184 -5.60 4.04 -17.60
C PRO A 184 -6.73 3.05 -17.27
N GLY A 185 -7.04 2.88 -15.99
CA GLY A 185 -8.13 2.00 -15.53
C GLY A 185 -7.89 0.50 -15.78
N HIS A 186 -6.64 0.09 -16.02
CA HIS A 186 -6.27 -1.31 -16.23
C HIS A 186 -5.25 -1.78 -15.19
N ILE A 187 -5.20 -3.09 -14.98
CA ILE A 187 -4.09 -3.77 -14.31
C ILE A 187 -3.41 -4.72 -15.29
N LYS A 188 -2.13 -4.98 -15.06
CA LYS A 188 -1.34 -5.90 -15.88
C LYS A 188 -1.18 -7.21 -15.13
N LEU A 189 -1.74 -8.28 -15.68
CA LEU A 189 -1.56 -9.65 -15.21
C LEU A 189 -0.28 -10.21 -15.83
N VAL A 190 0.63 -10.69 -14.99
CA VAL A 190 1.93 -11.22 -15.42
C VAL A 190 2.09 -12.65 -14.92
N SER A 191 2.44 -13.53 -15.83
CA SER A 191 2.74 -14.94 -15.59
C SER A 191 4.15 -15.08 -15.01
N TYR A 192 4.39 -16.09 -14.17
CA TYR A 192 5.78 -16.51 -13.88
C TYR A 192 6.38 -17.25 -15.08
N ASN A 193 5.55 -18.03 -15.79
CA ASN A 193 5.95 -18.76 -16.98
C ASN A 193 6.11 -17.79 -18.16
N PRO A 194 7.33 -17.62 -18.72
CA PRO A 194 7.59 -16.68 -19.82
C PRO A 194 6.90 -17.04 -21.14
N HIS A 195 6.42 -18.28 -21.30
CA HIS A 195 5.65 -18.69 -22.47
C HIS A 195 4.21 -18.15 -22.47
N HIS A 196 3.80 -17.49 -21.40
CA HIS A 196 2.48 -16.86 -21.26
C HIS A 196 2.65 -15.36 -21.19
N ASP A 197 2.30 -14.69 -22.29
CA ASP A 197 2.46 -13.24 -22.40
C ASP A 197 1.68 -12.47 -21.32
N PRO A 198 2.20 -11.32 -20.85
CA PRO A 198 1.45 -10.41 -20.00
C PRO A 198 0.17 -9.92 -20.67
N MET A 199 -0.86 -9.69 -19.86
CA MET A 199 -2.17 -9.26 -20.33
C MET A 199 -2.66 -8.05 -19.52
N ASP A 200 -3.05 -6.97 -20.19
CA ASP A 200 -3.76 -5.87 -19.53
C ASP A 200 -5.25 -6.17 -19.52
N ILE A 201 -5.89 -6.06 -18.35
CA ILE A 201 -7.35 -6.16 -18.21
C ILE A 201 -7.93 -4.89 -17.59
N PRO A 202 -9.13 -4.44 -18.00
CA PRO A 202 -9.83 -3.35 -17.35
C PRO A 202 -10.15 -3.70 -15.89
N VAL A 203 -9.95 -2.78 -14.95
CA VAL A 203 -10.33 -3.00 -13.54
C VAL A 203 -11.83 -3.29 -13.41
N VAL A 204 -12.64 -2.69 -14.27
CA VAL A 204 -14.10 -2.87 -14.30
C VAL A 204 -14.56 -4.28 -14.70
N SER A 205 -13.70 -5.08 -15.36
CA SER A 205 -14.04 -6.46 -15.72
C SER A 205 -13.72 -7.46 -14.61
N ILE A 206 -13.09 -7.00 -13.51
CA ILE A 206 -12.69 -7.85 -12.39
C ILE A 206 -13.91 -8.07 -11.48
N ASN A 207 -14.28 -9.34 -11.34
CA ASN A 207 -15.37 -9.77 -10.46
C ASN A 207 -14.90 -9.92 -9.02
N ALA A 208 -13.70 -10.46 -8.81
CA ALA A 208 -13.13 -10.69 -7.49
C ALA A 208 -11.60 -10.84 -7.55
N MET A 209 -10.93 -10.44 -6.47
CA MET A 209 -9.49 -10.64 -6.28
C MET A 209 -9.18 -11.08 -4.87
N ALA A 210 -8.15 -11.92 -4.74
CA ALA A 210 -7.61 -12.31 -3.46
C ALA A 210 -6.09 -12.42 -3.52
N LEU A 211 -5.40 -11.85 -2.53
CA LEU A 211 -3.96 -11.91 -2.39
C LEU A 211 -3.54 -13.31 -1.97
N ILE A 212 -2.63 -13.94 -2.70
CA ILE A 212 -2.07 -15.24 -2.31
C ILE A 212 -1.12 -15.04 -1.13
N LYS A 213 -1.30 -15.85 -0.09
CA LYS A 213 -0.53 -15.78 1.16
C LYS A 213 0.34 -16.99 1.38
N VAL A 214 -0.11 -18.16 0.94
CA VAL A 214 0.57 -19.44 1.14
C VAL A 214 0.40 -20.29 -0.12
N SER A 215 1.43 -21.03 -0.49
CA SER A 215 1.34 -22.15 -1.42
C SER A 215 1.75 -23.45 -0.73
N ILE A 216 1.08 -24.54 -1.08
CA ILE A 216 1.29 -25.88 -0.54
C ILE A 216 1.42 -26.83 -1.72
N ARG A 217 2.54 -27.54 -1.79
CA ARG A 217 2.78 -28.58 -2.78
C ARG A 217 2.85 -29.93 -2.08
N MET A 218 2.01 -30.85 -2.52
CA MET A 218 2.05 -32.24 -2.08
C MET A 218 2.86 -33.05 -3.08
N ASN A 219 4.00 -33.58 -2.64
CA ASN A 219 4.77 -34.54 -3.42
C ASN A 219 4.54 -35.92 -2.83
N THR A 220 3.67 -36.72 -3.44
CA THR A 220 3.53 -38.13 -3.07
C THR A 220 4.68 -38.89 -3.72
N MET A 221 5.70 -39.20 -2.94
CA MET A 221 6.70 -40.19 -3.35
C MET A 221 6.08 -41.57 -3.10
N SER A 222 5.89 -42.35 -4.16
CA SER A 222 5.52 -43.76 -4.08
C SER A 222 6.70 -44.62 -3.64
#